data_AF-A0A8C5QEF9-F1
#
_entry.id   AF-A0A8C5QEF9-F1
#
_cell.length_a   1.000
_cell.length_b   1.000
_cell.length_c   1.000
_cell.angle_alpha   90.00
_cell.angle_beta   90.00
_cell.angle_gamma   90.00
#
_symmetry.space_group_name_H-M   'P 1'
#
loop_
_entity.id
_entity.type
_entity.pdbx_description
1 polymer ?
#
loop_
_entity_poly.entity_id
_entity_poly.type
_entity_poly.pdbx_seq_one_letter_code
_entity_poly.pdbx_strand_id
1 'polypeptide(L)'
;LICVSIFLLNSRVEPLRNWNKGTEHCSSHLQLLSLRLREAEQQRQQELERVRQEEGRERMRRLCSLQQEALQLIQQIEVDYKQQGSLRLDLSAYSDRGNQICGILSNIVRSSSESGFPSQEDVSMGERSLQEMRALVSSMQREAAAAEEKRKAEEAAQDKAQTPVQMQDKGQARKEGIPAKTTMQKYQHFQSVSDQCLQAFSQLSAAKDSQTKKVKAELQRAVTIPVSQISTGPASLLREIFEKLNSFLLGKQMTSSGQKVSVTQHPQGMEFACYRLAEKFVKQGEEEVASHHKAAFHIAAVASGIWEAHPRVGELFLAHLHKKCPYAVPFYPAYKEGTPFEEYQRLLGYRVEDSVAEQQDIFLKRMSGMIRLYAAIIQIRWPFGTQQSHPHGLNHGWTWMAQTLNMEPLVDVTATLLFDFLEVCGNALLKQYQGQFWKMLRLLKDEYLPRIERITSDAQMGSLTRLKFLLEVRILNIQGTDHMKKRMYVCMSHASNSENCFPELMCYISHMQQGTLGRTCK
;
A
#
# COMPACT_ATOMS: atom_id res chain seq x y z
N LEU A 1 32.26 -103.95 22.23
CA LEU A 1 32.41 -103.39 20.87
C LEU A 1 31.47 -102.20 20.63
N ILE A 2 30.14 -102.40 20.48
CA ILE A 2 29.17 -101.33 20.14
C ILE A 2 29.34 -100.04 20.97
N CYS A 3 29.41 -100.13 22.30
CA CYS A 3 29.55 -98.97 23.19
C CYS A 3 30.85 -98.17 22.96
N VAL A 4 31.95 -98.84 22.60
CA VAL A 4 33.23 -98.20 22.29
C VAL A 4 33.16 -97.46 20.96
N SER A 5 32.51 -98.06 19.95
CA SER A 5 32.26 -97.41 18.66
C SER A 5 31.41 -96.14 18.81
N ILE A 6 30.36 -96.18 19.63
CA ILE A 6 29.50 -95.02 19.93
C ILE A 6 30.29 -93.92 20.65
N PHE A 7 31.13 -94.28 21.63
CA PHE A 7 31.94 -93.31 22.36
C PHE A 7 33.00 -92.63 21.47
N LEU A 8 33.65 -93.39 20.57
CA LEU A 8 34.61 -92.86 19.60
C LEU A 8 33.95 -92.00 18.50
N LEU A 9 32.72 -92.34 18.10
CA LEU A 9 31.90 -91.50 17.21
C LEU A 9 31.53 -90.18 17.88
N ASN A 10 30.94 -90.21 19.08
CA ASN A 10 30.56 -88.99 19.80
C ASN A 10 31.77 -88.09 20.11
N SER A 11 32.91 -88.68 20.52
CA SER A 11 34.16 -87.95 20.78
C SER A 11 34.75 -87.24 19.54
N ARG A 12 34.36 -87.65 18.32
CA ARG A 12 34.74 -86.96 17.07
C ARG A 12 33.65 -86.04 16.55
N VAL A 13 32.38 -86.37 16.78
CA VAL A 13 31.23 -85.59 16.31
C VAL A 13 31.06 -84.29 17.09
N GLU A 14 31.25 -84.27 18.41
CA GLU A 14 31.10 -83.03 19.19
C GLU A 14 32.13 -81.94 18.84
N PRO A 15 33.45 -82.23 18.69
CA PRO A 15 34.42 -81.24 18.22
C PRO A 15 34.08 -80.69 16.83
N LEU A 16 33.68 -81.55 15.89
CA LEU A 16 33.26 -81.13 14.54
C LEU A 16 32.01 -80.24 14.58
N ARG A 17 31.04 -80.56 15.44
CA ARG A 17 29.81 -79.77 15.60
C ARG A 17 30.09 -78.41 16.23
N ASN A 18 31.03 -78.33 17.17
CA ASN A 18 31.46 -77.07 17.77
C ASN A 18 32.34 -76.25 16.82
N TRP A 19 33.18 -76.89 16.00
CA TRP A 19 33.97 -76.24 14.97
C TRP A 19 33.08 -75.65 13.87
N ASN A 20 32.09 -76.39 13.38
CA ASN A 20 31.10 -75.89 12.42
C ASN A 20 30.28 -74.72 13.01
N LYS A 21 29.83 -74.80 14.27
CA LYS A 21 29.19 -73.64 14.93
C LYS A 21 30.12 -72.42 15.02
N GLY A 22 31.40 -72.65 15.27
CA GLY A 22 32.42 -71.60 15.31
C GLY A 22 32.66 -70.95 13.94
N THR A 23 32.70 -71.73 12.86
CA THR A 23 32.85 -71.21 11.50
C THR A 23 31.57 -70.54 10.99
N GLU A 24 30.39 -71.06 11.32
CA GLU A 24 29.09 -70.41 11.07
C GLU A 24 28.98 -69.07 11.81
N HIS A 25 29.39 -69.01 13.07
CA HIS A 25 29.41 -67.77 13.86
C HIS A 25 30.42 -66.76 13.30
N CYS A 26 31.63 -67.20 12.95
CA CYS A 26 32.65 -66.36 12.31
C CYS A 26 32.19 -65.83 10.94
N SER A 27 31.56 -66.67 10.12
CA SER A 27 30.97 -66.30 8.83
C SER A 27 29.85 -65.26 9.00
N SER A 28 28.93 -65.50 9.95
CA SER A 28 27.84 -64.56 10.28
C SER A 28 28.37 -63.22 10.80
N HIS A 29 29.42 -63.24 11.61
CA HIS A 29 30.08 -62.04 12.12
C HIS A 29 30.79 -61.26 10.99
N LEU A 30 31.46 -61.96 10.06
CA LEU A 30 32.10 -61.35 8.90
C LEU A 30 31.06 -60.74 7.94
N GLN A 31 29.92 -61.40 7.74
CA GLN A 31 28.80 -60.84 6.97
C GLN A 31 28.25 -59.57 7.62
N LEU A 32 28.01 -59.58 8.93
CA LEU A 32 27.57 -58.41 9.69
C LEU A 32 28.56 -57.24 9.60
N LEU A 33 29.86 -57.50 9.73
CA LEU A 33 30.91 -56.48 9.55
C LEU A 33 30.92 -55.93 8.12
N SER A 34 30.75 -56.76 7.10
CA SER A 34 30.69 -56.31 5.70
C SER A 34 29.46 -55.47 5.39
N LEU A 35 28.32 -55.76 6.03
CA LEU A 35 27.10 -54.96 5.95
C LEU A 35 27.31 -53.59 6.62
N ARG A 36 27.87 -53.57 7.84
CA ARG A 36 28.21 -52.34 8.57
C ARG A 36 29.19 -51.45 7.82
N LEU A 37 30.18 -52.03 7.13
CA LEU A 37 31.11 -51.28 6.30
C LEU A 37 30.39 -50.60 5.12
N ARG A 38 29.51 -51.32 4.41
CA ARG A 38 28.70 -50.76 3.32
C ARG A 38 27.73 -49.69 3.81
N GLU A 39 27.10 -49.88 4.96
CA GLU A 39 26.26 -48.85 5.61
C GLU A 39 27.07 -47.58 5.90
N ALA A 40 28.29 -47.71 6.44
CA ALA A 40 29.17 -46.58 6.74
C ALA A 40 29.70 -45.88 5.48
N GLU A 41 30.02 -46.63 4.41
CA GLU A 41 30.40 -46.07 3.11
C GLU A 41 29.23 -45.32 2.45
N GLN A 42 28.02 -45.88 2.51
CA GLN A 42 26.81 -45.24 1.99
C GLN A 42 26.46 -43.97 2.79
N GLN A 43 26.62 -43.99 4.12
CA GLN A 43 26.47 -42.81 4.97
C GLN A 43 27.48 -41.71 4.59
N ARG A 44 28.76 -42.06 4.41
CA ARG A 44 29.80 -41.10 3.95
C ARG A 44 29.47 -40.50 2.58
N GLN A 45 28.97 -41.30 1.63
CA GLN A 45 28.55 -40.78 0.32
C GLN A 45 27.34 -39.83 0.43
N GLN A 46 26.35 -40.16 1.27
CA GLN A 46 25.21 -39.26 1.52
C GLN A 46 25.63 -37.96 2.23
N GLU A 47 26.59 -38.02 3.14
CA GLU A 47 27.13 -36.85 3.84
C GLU A 47 27.92 -35.94 2.89
N LEU A 48 28.79 -36.50 2.04
CA LEU A 48 29.50 -35.75 0.99
C LEU A 48 28.54 -35.08 -0.01
N GLU A 49 27.46 -35.77 -0.41
CA GLU A 49 26.46 -35.18 -1.30
C GLU A 49 25.65 -34.07 -0.61
N ARG A 50 25.34 -34.21 0.68
CA ARG A 50 24.72 -33.15 1.49
C ARG A 50 25.61 -31.91 1.57
N VAL A 51 26.89 -32.08 1.89
CA VAL A 51 27.87 -30.98 1.94
C VAL A 51 27.97 -30.28 0.58
N ARG A 52 28.06 -31.03 -0.54
CA ARG A 52 28.06 -30.45 -1.89
C ARG A 52 26.80 -29.61 -2.18
N GLN A 53 25.62 -30.10 -1.79
CA GLN A 53 24.37 -29.37 -1.96
C GLN A 53 24.28 -28.13 -1.06
N GLU A 54 24.82 -28.20 0.16
CA GLU A 54 24.85 -27.07 1.10
C GLU A 54 25.80 -25.96 0.62
N GLU A 55 27.02 -26.31 0.18
CA GLU A 55 27.95 -25.39 -0.49
C GLU A 55 27.31 -24.74 -1.73
N GLY A 56 26.64 -25.54 -2.58
CA GLY A 56 25.96 -25.03 -3.77
C GLY A 56 24.85 -24.02 -3.44
N ARG A 57 24.07 -24.28 -2.39
CA ARG A 57 23.04 -23.35 -1.88
C ARG A 57 23.66 -22.11 -1.24
N GLU A 58 24.81 -22.21 -0.60
CA GLU A 58 25.53 -21.06 -0.04
C GLU A 58 26.13 -20.17 -1.14
N ARG A 59 26.80 -20.76 -2.15
CA ARG A 59 27.28 -20.04 -3.34
C ARG A 59 26.14 -19.33 -4.07
N MET A 60 24.95 -19.95 -4.19
CA MET A 60 23.77 -19.31 -4.77
C MET A 60 23.25 -18.15 -3.91
N ARG A 61 23.14 -18.32 -2.58
CA ARG A 61 22.80 -17.21 -1.66
C ARG A 61 23.79 -16.04 -1.77
N ARG A 62 25.09 -16.34 -1.93
CA ARG A 62 26.13 -15.33 -2.15
C ARG A 62 25.91 -14.58 -3.46
N LEU A 63 25.68 -15.26 -4.57
CA LEU A 63 25.40 -14.63 -5.87
C LEU A 63 24.14 -13.73 -5.83
N CYS A 64 23.06 -14.19 -5.23
CA CYS A 64 21.86 -13.36 -5.05
C CYS A 64 22.13 -12.11 -4.19
N SER A 65 22.95 -12.23 -3.14
CA SER A 65 23.37 -11.08 -2.33
C SER A 65 24.20 -10.07 -3.13
N LEU A 66 25.09 -10.54 -4.00
CA LEU A 66 25.92 -9.68 -4.86
C LEU A 66 25.06 -8.96 -5.92
N GLN A 67 24.07 -9.66 -6.49
CA GLN A 67 23.09 -9.06 -7.42
C GLN A 67 22.22 -8.00 -6.72
N GLN A 68 21.77 -8.26 -5.49
CA GLN A 68 20.99 -7.30 -4.72
C GLN A 68 21.79 -6.04 -4.38
N GLU A 69 23.06 -6.18 -3.98
CA GLU A 69 23.92 -5.02 -3.71
C GLU A 69 24.18 -4.20 -4.98
N ALA A 70 24.38 -4.86 -6.13
CA ALA A 70 24.54 -4.18 -7.41
C ALA A 70 23.30 -3.36 -7.80
N LEU A 71 22.09 -3.90 -7.59
CA LEU A 71 20.85 -3.16 -7.84
C LEU A 71 20.72 -1.92 -6.95
N GLN A 72 21.16 -1.98 -5.69
CA GLN A 72 21.20 -0.83 -4.78
C GLN A 72 22.19 0.25 -5.25
N LEU A 73 23.36 -0.16 -5.75
CA LEU A 73 24.38 0.77 -6.28
C LEU A 73 23.91 1.47 -7.57
N ILE A 74 23.18 0.81 -8.46
CA ILE A 74 22.54 1.47 -9.62
C ILE A 74 21.46 2.44 -9.15
N GLN A 75 20.62 2.05 -8.18
CA GLN A 75 19.61 2.94 -7.62
C GLN A 75 20.25 4.22 -7.02
N GLN A 76 21.43 4.09 -6.42
CA GLN A 76 22.22 5.24 -5.96
C GLN A 76 22.71 6.13 -7.12
N ILE A 77 23.26 5.54 -8.20
CA ILE A 77 23.63 6.27 -9.44
C ILE A 77 22.43 7.04 -10.00
N GLU A 78 21.25 6.43 -10.07
CA GLU A 78 20.05 7.08 -10.57
C GLU A 78 19.53 8.21 -9.66
N VAL A 79 19.67 8.08 -8.34
CA VAL A 79 19.27 9.11 -7.37
C VAL A 79 20.24 10.30 -7.44
N ASP A 80 21.55 10.04 -7.47
CA ASP A 80 22.58 11.07 -7.59
C ASP A 80 22.43 11.81 -8.94
N TYR A 81 22.15 11.10 -10.04
CA TYR A 81 21.80 11.69 -11.34
C TYR A 81 20.58 12.61 -11.28
N LYS A 82 19.49 12.18 -10.62
CA LYS A 82 18.26 12.97 -10.48
C LYS A 82 18.48 14.24 -9.63
N GLN A 83 19.37 14.20 -8.64
CA GLN A 83 19.77 15.38 -7.85
C GLN A 83 20.68 16.33 -8.63
N GLN A 84 21.60 15.80 -9.44
CA GLN A 84 22.62 16.56 -10.16
C GLN A 84 22.21 16.99 -11.58
N GLY A 85 21.00 16.67 -12.03
CA GLY A 85 20.44 17.16 -13.30
C GLY A 85 20.37 18.70 -13.44
N SER A 86 20.61 19.45 -12.36
CA SER A 86 20.78 20.91 -12.41
C SER A 86 22.19 21.38 -12.85
N LEU A 87 23.19 20.49 -12.88
CA LEU A 87 24.61 20.81 -13.10
C LEU A 87 25.13 20.57 -14.52
N ARG A 88 24.28 20.11 -15.46
CA ARG A 88 24.65 19.79 -16.87
C ARG A 88 25.80 18.77 -17.04
N LEU A 89 26.06 17.92 -16.04
CA LEU A 89 26.98 16.80 -16.18
C LEU A 89 26.31 15.66 -16.95
N ASP A 90 26.97 15.14 -17.98
CA ASP A 90 26.51 13.96 -18.71
C ASP A 90 26.91 12.68 -17.96
N LEU A 91 26.03 12.22 -17.08
CA LEU A 91 26.22 10.98 -16.30
C LEU A 91 25.60 9.75 -16.99
N SER A 92 25.16 9.85 -18.25
CA SER A 92 24.55 8.73 -18.99
C SER A 92 25.47 7.51 -19.06
N ALA A 93 26.78 7.73 -19.31
CA ALA A 93 27.80 6.69 -19.37
C ALA A 93 27.91 5.87 -18.05
N TYR A 94 27.67 6.49 -16.89
CA TYR A 94 27.68 5.81 -15.59
C TYR A 94 26.46 4.90 -15.41
N SER A 95 25.28 5.38 -15.80
CA SER A 95 24.04 4.60 -15.83
C SER A 95 24.16 3.40 -16.79
N ASP A 96 24.62 3.64 -18.01
CA ASP A 96 24.77 2.61 -19.04
C ASP A 96 25.78 1.53 -18.64
N ARG A 97 26.93 1.92 -18.04
CA ARG A 97 27.91 0.96 -17.54
C ARG A 97 27.39 0.19 -16.32
N GLY A 98 26.66 0.84 -15.41
CA GLY A 98 25.99 0.16 -14.31
C GLY A 98 25.03 -0.92 -14.80
N ASN A 99 24.15 -0.57 -15.74
CA ASN A 99 23.17 -1.48 -16.35
C ASN A 99 23.85 -2.68 -17.04
N GLN A 100 24.97 -2.49 -17.73
CA GLN A 100 25.76 -3.60 -18.29
C GLN A 100 26.23 -4.58 -17.20
N ILE A 101 26.74 -4.08 -16.08
CA ILE A 101 27.24 -4.92 -14.97
C ILE A 101 26.09 -5.69 -14.29
N CYS A 102 24.93 -5.06 -14.09
CA CYS A 102 23.74 -5.77 -13.60
C CYS A 102 23.22 -6.82 -14.59
N GLY A 103 23.37 -6.59 -15.90
CA GLY A 103 23.10 -7.59 -16.94
C GLY A 103 24.05 -8.79 -16.85
N ILE A 104 25.34 -8.56 -16.60
CA ILE A 104 26.33 -9.63 -16.38
C ILE A 104 25.97 -10.46 -15.14
N LEU A 105 25.71 -9.81 -14.00
CA LEU A 105 25.33 -10.49 -12.75
C LEU A 105 24.04 -11.31 -12.90
N SER A 106 23.03 -10.76 -13.56
CA SER A 106 21.75 -11.44 -13.79
C SER A 106 21.90 -12.64 -14.74
N ASN A 107 22.81 -12.56 -15.72
CA ASN A 107 23.14 -13.70 -16.57
C ASN A 107 23.89 -14.80 -15.82
N ILE A 108 24.85 -14.46 -14.94
CA ILE A 108 25.56 -15.45 -14.11
C ILE A 108 24.58 -16.20 -13.19
N VAL A 109 23.71 -15.47 -12.47
CA VAL A 109 22.68 -16.08 -11.60
C VAL A 109 21.77 -17.02 -12.39
N ARG A 110 21.35 -16.60 -13.59
CA ARG A 110 20.51 -17.43 -14.47
C ARG A 110 21.25 -18.68 -14.95
N SER A 111 22.47 -18.56 -15.50
CA SER A 111 23.23 -19.73 -15.97
C SER A 111 23.55 -20.72 -14.84
N SER A 112 23.89 -20.22 -13.65
CA SER A 112 24.13 -21.07 -12.47
C SER A 112 22.85 -21.73 -11.92
N SER A 113 21.66 -21.22 -12.25
CA SER A 113 20.38 -21.88 -11.94
C SER A 113 20.04 -22.98 -12.97
N GLU A 114 20.39 -22.77 -14.23
CA GLU A 114 20.23 -23.75 -15.32
C GLU A 114 21.20 -24.94 -15.17
N SER A 115 22.41 -24.71 -14.63
CA SER A 115 23.42 -25.75 -14.34
C SER A 115 23.25 -26.46 -12.98
N GLY A 116 22.17 -26.21 -12.25
CA GLY A 116 21.83 -26.84 -10.97
C GLY A 116 22.46 -26.19 -9.74
N PHE A 117 23.79 -26.00 -9.72
CA PHE A 117 24.48 -25.24 -8.67
C PHE A 117 25.62 -24.36 -9.24
N PRO A 118 25.87 -23.17 -8.65
CA PRO A 118 26.97 -22.30 -9.06
C PRO A 118 28.35 -22.85 -8.71
N SER A 119 29.29 -22.65 -9.63
CA SER A 119 30.71 -22.91 -9.42
C SER A 119 31.36 -21.83 -8.55
N GLN A 120 32.58 -22.11 -8.07
CA GLN A 120 33.37 -21.08 -7.37
C GLN A 120 33.81 -19.95 -8.32
N GLU A 121 33.93 -20.24 -9.62
CA GLU A 121 34.28 -19.27 -10.66
C GLU A 121 33.14 -18.28 -10.89
N ASP A 122 31.88 -18.74 -10.89
CA ASP A 122 30.68 -17.90 -11.01
C ASP A 122 30.62 -16.86 -9.87
N VAL A 123 30.81 -17.31 -8.63
CA VAL A 123 30.89 -16.42 -7.45
C VAL A 123 32.02 -15.41 -7.62
N SER A 124 33.20 -15.87 -8.06
CA SER A 124 34.37 -15.01 -8.27
C SER A 124 34.19 -14.00 -9.42
N MET A 125 33.37 -14.31 -10.44
CA MET A 125 32.96 -13.37 -11.49
C MET A 125 31.93 -12.36 -10.97
N GLY A 126 31.00 -12.80 -10.12
CA GLY A 126 30.03 -11.92 -9.46
C GLY A 126 30.70 -10.90 -8.53
N GLU A 127 31.68 -11.33 -7.73
CA GLU A 127 32.42 -10.44 -6.84
C GLU A 127 33.27 -9.41 -7.60
N ARG A 128 33.91 -9.82 -8.71
CA ARG A 128 34.60 -8.89 -9.63
C ARG A 128 33.65 -7.87 -10.25
N SER A 129 32.47 -8.31 -10.70
CA SER A 129 31.45 -7.44 -11.30
C SER A 129 30.95 -6.39 -10.28
N LEU A 130 30.68 -6.80 -9.04
CA LEU A 130 30.28 -5.88 -7.98
C LEU A 130 31.42 -4.93 -7.59
N GLN A 131 32.67 -5.39 -7.57
CA GLN A 131 33.82 -4.53 -7.30
C GLN A 131 33.99 -3.45 -8.39
N GLU A 132 33.76 -3.78 -9.66
CA GLU A 132 33.72 -2.80 -10.75
C GLU A 132 32.61 -1.77 -10.53
N MET A 133 31.41 -2.20 -10.12
CA MET A 133 30.30 -1.28 -9.85
C MET A 133 30.56 -0.35 -8.66
N ARG A 134 31.15 -0.85 -7.56
CA ARG A 134 31.57 0.01 -6.43
C ARG A 134 32.61 1.05 -6.86
N ALA A 135 33.55 0.67 -7.75
CA ALA A 135 34.52 1.60 -8.32
C ALA A 135 33.87 2.66 -9.22
N LEU A 136 32.85 2.27 -10.00
CA LEU A 136 32.06 3.15 -10.87
C LEU A 136 31.32 4.23 -10.06
N VAL A 137 30.58 3.84 -9.01
CA VAL A 137 29.93 4.78 -8.07
C VAL A 137 30.94 5.72 -7.43
N SER A 138 32.08 5.17 -6.98
CA SER A 138 33.16 5.95 -6.37
C SER A 138 33.82 6.93 -7.33
N SER A 139 33.76 6.71 -8.65
CA SER A 139 34.26 7.63 -9.68
C SER A 139 33.27 8.76 -9.92
N MET A 140 31.99 8.41 -10.12
CA MET A 140 30.87 9.34 -10.28
C MET A 140 30.81 10.37 -9.13
N GLN A 141 30.92 9.91 -7.88
CA GLN A 141 30.88 10.78 -6.71
C GLN A 141 32.09 11.73 -6.61
N ARG A 142 33.25 11.33 -7.12
CA ARG A 142 34.44 12.20 -7.22
C ARG A 142 34.29 13.27 -8.29
N GLU A 143 33.72 12.93 -9.45
CA GLU A 143 33.45 13.91 -10.52
C GLU A 143 32.37 14.91 -10.13
N ALA A 144 31.31 14.44 -9.47
CA ALA A 144 30.27 15.27 -8.87
C ALA A 144 30.84 16.32 -7.89
N ALA A 145 31.62 15.87 -6.90
CA ALA A 145 32.24 16.76 -5.91
C ALA A 145 33.21 17.77 -6.58
N ALA A 146 34.01 17.32 -7.54
CA ALA A 146 34.93 18.19 -8.27
C ALA A 146 34.20 19.26 -9.13
N ALA A 147 33.02 18.96 -9.67
CA ALA A 147 32.19 19.92 -10.38
C ALA A 147 31.53 20.94 -9.44
N GLU A 148 31.06 20.51 -8.27
CA GLU A 148 30.46 21.39 -7.28
C GLU A 148 31.48 22.39 -6.70
N GLU A 149 32.70 21.95 -6.41
CA GLU A 149 33.77 22.83 -5.93
C GLU A 149 34.25 23.84 -6.99
N LYS A 150 34.32 23.44 -8.28
CA LYS A 150 34.56 24.39 -9.37
C LYS A 150 33.48 25.45 -9.45
N ARG A 151 32.20 25.05 -9.34
CA ARG A 151 31.08 25.98 -9.37
C ARG A 151 31.10 26.97 -8.20
N LYS A 152 31.41 26.52 -6.98
CA LYS A 152 31.60 27.41 -5.82
C LYS A 152 32.74 28.42 -6.04
N ALA A 153 33.84 28.00 -6.68
CA ALA A 153 34.95 28.89 -7.03
C ALA A 153 34.57 29.92 -8.11
N GLU A 154 33.75 29.53 -9.10
CA GLU A 154 33.25 30.43 -10.15
C GLU A 154 32.20 31.43 -9.61
N GLU A 155 31.26 30.98 -8.77
CA GLU A 155 30.27 31.85 -8.11
C GLU A 155 30.97 32.86 -7.17
N ALA A 156 31.98 32.43 -6.41
CA ALA A 156 32.79 33.33 -5.57
C ALA A 156 33.67 34.33 -6.36
N ALA A 157 33.90 34.08 -7.66
CA ALA A 157 34.61 35.00 -8.54
C ALA A 157 33.69 36.06 -9.17
N GLN A 158 32.40 35.75 -9.38
CA GLN A 158 31.44 36.68 -9.98
C GLN A 158 30.94 37.76 -9.01
N ASP A 159 30.93 37.50 -7.70
CA ASP A 159 30.42 38.43 -6.66
C ASP A 159 31.31 39.67 -6.39
N LYS A 160 32.30 39.95 -7.24
CA LYS A 160 33.22 41.11 -7.12
C LYS A 160 33.07 42.18 -8.21
N ALA A 161 32.05 42.09 -9.08
CA ALA A 161 31.79 43.07 -10.14
C ALA A 161 30.37 43.68 -10.08
N GLN A 162 30.29 44.81 -9.37
CA GLN A 162 29.31 45.92 -9.43
C GLN A 162 28.64 46.17 -10.83
N THR A 163 27.44 46.75 -11.03
CA THR A 163 26.39 47.40 -10.20
C THR A 163 25.08 47.53 -11.05
N PRO A 164 23.92 48.06 -10.56
CA PRO A 164 22.61 47.78 -11.15
C PRO A 164 22.13 48.73 -12.26
N VAL A 165 21.26 48.22 -13.14
CA VAL A 165 20.34 49.02 -13.99
C VAL A 165 18.93 48.46 -13.86
N GLN A 166 17.94 49.34 -13.71
CA GLN A 166 16.52 49.00 -13.61
C GLN A 166 15.91 48.78 -15.00
N MET A 167 15.07 47.75 -15.17
CA MET A 167 13.81 47.88 -15.90
C MET A 167 12.86 46.69 -15.64
N GLN A 168 11.57 46.90 -15.90
CA GLN A 168 10.47 46.01 -15.52
C GLN A 168 10.27 44.87 -16.55
N ASP A 169 10.06 43.63 -16.10
CA ASP A 169 8.83 42.90 -16.46
C ASP A 169 8.44 41.81 -15.42
N LYS A 170 7.22 41.31 -15.55
CA LYS A 170 6.41 40.55 -14.58
C LYS A 170 7.10 39.35 -13.90
N GLY A 171 7.28 39.49 -12.59
CA GLY A 171 6.35 38.83 -11.66
C GLY A 171 6.31 37.30 -11.64
N GLN A 172 7.46 36.61 -11.66
CA GLN A 172 7.51 35.23 -11.14
C GLN A 172 7.53 35.24 -9.61
N ALA A 173 6.34 35.29 -9.02
CA ALA A 173 6.16 35.08 -7.58
C ALA A 173 6.59 33.66 -7.20
N ARG A 174 7.78 33.58 -6.61
CA ARG A 174 8.36 32.46 -5.87
C ARG A 174 7.31 31.77 -4.98
N LYS A 175 6.73 30.65 -5.46
CA LYS A 175 5.67 29.90 -4.76
C LYS A 175 6.22 29.01 -3.65
N GLU A 176 6.75 29.64 -2.60
CA GLU A 176 7.11 28.93 -1.37
C GLU A 176 5.86 28.54 -0.55
N GLY A 177 5.46 27.27 -0.65
CA GLY A 177 5.11 26.44 0.53
C GLY A 177 3.90 26.80 1.41
N ILE A 178 3.04 27.77 1.07
CA ILE A 178 1.88 28.16 1.92
C ILE A 178 0.95 26.98 2.30
N PRO A 179 0.59 26.02 1.40
CA PRO A 179 -0.36 24.95 1.75
C PRO A 179 0.15 23.99 2.82
N ALA A 180 1.41 23.55 2.73
CA ALA A 180 1.94 22.43 3.52
C ALA A 180 1.93 22.69 5.04
N LYS A 181 2.26 23.93 5.46
CA LYS A 181 2.24 24.33 6.88
C LYS A 181 0.83 24.20 7.48
N THR A 182 -0.21 24.55 6.72
CA THR A 182 -1.60 24.51 7.19
C THR A 182 -2.14 23.07 7.32
N THR A 183 -1.71 22.16 6.44
CA THR A 183 -2.07 20.73 6.52
C THR A 183 -1.44 20.07 7.74
N MET A 184 -0.15 20.32 8.00
CA MET A 184 0.55 19.82 9.19
C MET A 184 -0.11 20.29 10.49
N GLN A 185 -0.48 21.57 10.59
CA GLN A 185 -1.18 22.12 11.75
C GLN A 185 -2.53 21.43 12.01
N LYS A 186 -3.30 21.15 10.95
CA LYS A 186 -4.57 20.39 11.07
C LYS A 186 -4.34 18.96 11.53
N TYR A 187 -3.32 18.28 11.00
CA TYR A 187 -2.95 16.94 11.47
C TYR A 187 -2.61 16.94 12.96
N GLN A 188 -1.72 17.83 13.39
CA GLN A 188 -1.30 17.98 14.78
C GLN A 188 -2.48 18.30 15.72
N HIS A 189 -3.40 19.16 15.28
CA HIS A 189 -4.62 19.46 16.02
C HIS A 189 -5.47 18.20 16.26
N PHE A 190 -5.73 17.38 15.24
CA PHE A 190 -6.50 16.14 15.40
C PHE A 190 -5.78 15.08 16.26
N GLN A 191 -4.44 14.98 16.19
CA GLN A 191 -3.70 14.12 17.13
C GLN A 191 -3.87 14.61 18.58
N SER A 192 -3.73 15.92 18.83
CA SER A 192 -3.95 16.50 20.16
C SER A 192 -5.37 16.28 20.67
N VAL A 193 -6.40 16.37 19.81
CA VAL A 193 -7.80 16.06 20.16
C VAL A 193 -7.97 14.60 20.62
N SER A 194 -7.33 13.64 19.92
CA SER A 194 -7.31 12.23 20.34
C SER A 194 -6.63 12.05 21.69
N ASP A 195 -5.47 12.67 21.91
CA ASP A 195 -4.69 12.51 23.14
C ASP A 195 -5.38 13.16 24.35
N GLN A 196 -6.00 14.33 24.16
CA GLN A 196 -6.85 14.97 25.17
C GLN A 196 -8.06 14.09 25.54
N CYS A 197 -8.70 13.44 24.56
CA CYS A 197 -9.81 12.51 24.82
C CYS A 197 -9.35 11.28 25.62
N LEU A 198 -8.22 10.67 25.23
CA LEU A 198 -7.58 9.56 25.95
C LEU A 198 -7.24 9.91 27.41
N GLN A 199 -6.78 11.14 27.65
CA GLN A 199 -6.55 11.66 29.01
C GLN A 199 -7.87 11.85 29.78
N ALA A 200 -8.91 12.37 29.13
CA ALA A 200 -10.22 12.63 29.73
C ALA A 200 -10.95 11.37 30.24
N PHE A 201 -10.69 10.19 29.65
CA PHE A 201 -11.19 8.90 30.16
C PHE A 201 -10.10 7.98 30.78
N SER A 202 -8.94 8.52 31.11
CA SER A 202 -7.79 7.77 31.63
C SER A 202 -8.12 6.89 32.85
N GLN A 203 -8.92 7.40 33.79
CA GLN A 203 -9.33 6.66 35.00
C GLN A 203 -10.21 5.45 34.63
N LEU A 204 -11.24 5.64 33.80
CA LEU A 204 -12.08 4.56 33.26
C LEU A 204 -11.25 3.55 32.45
N SER A 205 -10.21 4.01 31.75
CA SER A 205 -9.32 3.14 30.98
C SER A 205 -8.43 2.26 31.88
N ALA A 206 -7.82 2.86 32.91
CA ALA A 206 -6.87 2.22 33.82
C ALA A 206 -7.52 1.49 35.02
N ALA A 207 -8.84 1.59 35.18
CA ALA A 207 -9.60 0.99 36.27
C ALA A 207 -9.28 -0.50 36.50
N LYS A 208 -8.91 -0.85 37.74
CA LYS A 208 -8.55 -2.22 38.13
C LYS A 208 -9.71 -2.97 38.78
N ASP A 209 -10.68 -2.27 39.35
CA ASP A 209 -11.84 -2.82 40.03
C ASP A 209 -12.83 -3.51 39.07
N SER A 210 -13.55 -4.50 39.59
CA SER A 210 -14.44 -5.35 38.77
C SER A 210 -15.64 -4.57 38.22
N GLN A 211 -16.18 -3.63 39.01
CA GLN A 211 -17.40 -2.88 38.66
C GLN A 211 -17.14 -1.89 37.51
N THR A 212 -16.08 -1.09 37.59
CA THR A 212 -15.73 -0.12 36.54
C THR A 212 -15.26 -0.80 35.26
N LYS A 213 -14.55 -1.94 35.36
CA LYS A 213 -14.27 -2.81 34.20
C LYS A 213 -15.54 -3.31 33.52
N LYS A 214 -16.53 -3.74 34.30
CA LYS A 214 -17.84 -4.17 33.78
C LYS A 214 -18.57 -3.01 33.07
N VAL A 215 -18.64 -1.84 33.68
CA VAL A 215 -19.22 -0.62 33.06
C VAL A 215 -18.48 -0.27 31.77
N LYS A 216 -17.14 -0.25 31.76
CA LYS A 216 -16.32 -0.01 30.56
C LYS A 216 -16.66 -0.98 29.42
N ALA A 217 -16.77 -2.28 29.73
CA ALA A 217 -17.11 -3.31 28.74
C ALA A 217 -18.58 -3.23 28.26
N GLU A 218 -19.50 -2.76 29.09
CA GLU A 218 -20.89 -2.49 28.73
C GLU A 218 -21.03 -1.26 27.83
N LEU A 219 -20.41 -0.12 28.20
CA LEU A 219 -20.34 1.10 27.39
C LEU A 219 -19.72 0.83 26.01
N GLN A 220 -18.62 0.06 25.96
CA GLN A 220 -17.97 -0.28 24.70
C GLN A 220 -18.88 -1.17 23.83
N ARG A 221 -19.52 -2.20 24.38
CA ARG A 221 -20.48 -3.03 23.63
C ARG A 221 -21.68 -2.23 23.13
N ALA A 222 -22.21 -1.32 23.95
CA ALA A 222 -23.34 -0.46 23.62
C ALA A 222 -23.11 0.38 22.35
N VAL A 223 -21.91 0.92 22.12
CA VAL A 223 -21.57 1.66 20.89
C VAL A 223 -21.07 0.78 19.75
N THR A 224 -20.31 -0.29 20.05
CA THR A 224 -19.63 -1.08 19.01
C THR A 224 -20.50 -2.15 18.34
N ILE A 225 -21.49 -2.71 19.06
CA ILE A 225 -22.38 -3.74 18.49
C ILE A 225 -23.31 -3.13 17.43
N PRO A 226 -24.03 -2.00 17.66
CA PRO A 226 -24.91 -1.43 16.63
C PRO A 226 -24.17 -1.05 15.35
N VAL A 227 -22.95 -0.53 15.45
CA VAL A 227 -22.13 -0.22 14.27
C VAL A 227 -21.70 -1.49 13.51
N SER A 228 -21.48 -2.62 14.22
CA SER A 228 -21.19 -3.92 13.59
C SER A 228 -22.43 -4.55 12.93
N GLN A 229 -23.63 -4.06 13.23
CA GLN A 229 -24.89 -4.52 12.64
C GLN A 229 -25.28 -3.71 11.39
N ILE A 230 -24.50 -2.71 11.00
CA ILE A 230 -24.72 -1.94 9.77
C ILE A 230 -24.38 -2.84 8.57
N SER A 231 -25.42 -3.42 7.98
CA SER A 231 -25.33 -4.28 6.80
C SER A 231 -25.96 -3.62 5.57
N THR A 232 -25.82 -4.27 4.41
CA THR A 232 -26.59 -3.91 3.21
C THR A 232 -28.04 -4.35 3.42
N GLY A 233 -28.87 -3.44 3.92
CA GLY A 233 -30.24 -3.72 4.34
C GLY A 233 -31.19 -2.52 4.14
N PRO A 234 -32.46 -2.63 4.55
CA PRO A 234 -33.45 -1.57 4.34
C PRO A 234 -33.13 -0.32 5.17
N ALA A 235 -33.53 0.85 4.68
CA ALA A 235 -33.29 2.14 5.34
C ALA A 235 -33.89 2.23 6.76
N SER A 236 -34.93 1.42 7.08
CA SER A 236 -35.48 1.28 8.42
C SER A 236 -34.46 0.73 9.43
N LEU A 237 -33.65 -0.26 9.04
CA LEU A 237 -32.59 -0.82 9.90
C LEU A 237 -31.49 0.23 10.18
N LEU A 238 -31.06 0.96 9.15
CA LEU A 238 -30.09 2.05 9.33
C LEU A 238 -30.62 3.13 10.27
N ARG A 239 -31.91 3.47 10.14
CA ARG A 239 -32.59 4.42 11.02
C ARG A 239 -32.68 3.91 12.46
N GLU A 240 -33.02 2.64 12.67
CA GLU A 240 -33.05 2.03 14.00
C GLU A 240 -31.66 2.04 14.68
N ILE A 241 -30.60 1.70 13.94
CA ILE A 241 -29.21 1.76 14.43
C ILE A 241 -28.81 3.21 14.78
N PHE A 242 -29.13 4.17 13.91
CA PHE A 242 -28.90 5.59 14.18
C PHE A 242 -29.67 6.08 15.43
N GLU A 243 -30.97 5.76 15.55
CA GLU A 243 -31.81 6.19 16.67
C GLU A 243 -31.34 5.58 18.01
N LYS A 244 -30.87 4.32 18.00
CA LYS A 244 -30.24 3.66 19.16
C LYS A 244 -28.96 4.38 19.59
N LEU A 245 -28.03 4.61 18.67
CA LEU A 245 -26.75 5.27 18.95
C LEU A 245 -26.95 6.73 19.40
N ASN A 246 -27.79 7.48 18.69
CA ASN A 246 -28.13 8.87 19.03
C ASN A 246 -28.79 8.96 20.41
N SER A 247 -29.75 8.08 20.71
CA SER A 247 -30.41 8.06 22.03
C SER A 247 -29.44 7.78 23.18
N PHE A 248 -28.48 6.88 22.97
CA PHE A 248 -27.45 6.55 23.96
C PHE A 248 -26.50 7.73 24.22
N LEU A 249 -26.03 8.40 23.17
CA LEU A 249 -25.20 9.61 23.26
C LEU A 249 -25.97 10.80 23.84
N LEU A 250 -27.29 10.85 23.73
CA LEU A 250 -28.16 11.79 24.45
C LEU A 250 -28.40 11.41 25.93
N GLY A 251 -27.65 10.45 26.49
CA GLY A 251 -27.74 10.06 27.90
C GLY A 251 -28.82 9.03 28.24
N LYS A 252 -29.67 8.63 27.28
CA LYS A 252 -30.77 7.69 27.54
C LYS A 252 -30.23 6.27 27.80
N GLN A 253 -30.96 5.51 28.62
CA GLN A 253 -30.64 4.11 28.85
C GLN A 253 -30.95 3.26 27.60
N MET A 254 -30.06 2.33 27.27
CA MET A 254 -30.28 1.31 26.24
C MET A 254 -30.05 -0.09 26.80
N THR A 255 -30.77 -1.07 26.26
CA THR A 255 -30.56 -2.48 26.63
C THR A 255 -29.47 -3.09 25.75
N SER A 256 -28.32 -3.43 26.34
CA SER A 256 -27.21 -4.12 25.67
C SER A 256 -27.01 -5.48 26.34
N SER A 257 -27.14 -6.57 25.57
CA SER A 257 -27.05 -7.96 26.09
C SER A 257 -27.91 -8.24 27.35
N GLY A 258 -29.12 -7.68 27.42
CA GLY A 258 -30.03 -7.85 28.56
C GLY A 258 -29.77 -6.93 29.77
N GLN A 259 -28.72 -6.11 29.75
CA GLN A 259 -28.42 -5.13 30.80
C GLN A 259 -28.75 -3.70 30.35
N LYS A 260 -29.24 -2.86 31.28
CA LYS A 260 -29.50 -1.43 31.04
C LYS A 260 -28.21 -0.63 31.22
N VAL A 261 -27.76 0.01 30.15
CA VAL A 261 -26.50 0.76 30.07
C VAL A 261 -26.81 2.22 29.74
N SER A 262 -26.07 3.17 30.33
CA SER A 262 -26.12 4.60 29.98
C SER A 262 -24.73 5.21 30.14
N VAL A 263 -24.37 6.14 29.24
CA VAL A 263 -23.15 6.96 29.35
C VAL A 263 -23.05 7.74 30.67
N THR A 264 -24.17 7.97 31.36
CA THR A 264 -24.24 8.64 32.67
C THR A 264 -23.82 7.76 33.86
N GLN A 265 -23.61 6.45 33.66
CA GLN A 265 -23.17 5.52 34.71
C GLN A 265 -21.74 5.79 35.23
N HIS A 266 -20.95 6.57 34.50
CA HIS A 266 -19.61 6.99 34.89
C HIS A 266 -19.34 8.42 34.37
N PRO A 267 -18.69 9.33 35.14
CA PRO A 267 -18.44 10.70 34.69
C PRO A 267 -17.69 10.80 33.35
N GLN A 268 -16.75 9.88 33.11
CA GLN A 268 -15.97 9.79 31.86
C GLN A 268 -16.64 8.93 30.76
N GLY A 269 -17.87 8.46 30.99
CA GLY A 269 -18.56 7.52 30.10
C GLY A 269 -18.90 8.10 28.73
N MET A 270 -19.17 9.42 28.66
CA MET A 270 -19.46 10.12 27.40
C MET A 270 -18.26 10.17 26.46
N GLU A 271 -17.12 10.72 26.90
CA GLU A 271 -15.91 10.79 26.07
C GLU A 271 -15.42 9.40 25.63
N PHE A 272 -15.49 8.41 26.53
CA PHE A 272 -15.17 7.02 26.18
C PHE A 272 -16.12 6.44 25.11
N ALA A 273 -17.43 6.70 25.22
CA ALA A 273 -18.40 6.25 24.22
C ALA A 273 -18.17 6.91 22.86
N CYS A 274 -17.95 8.24 22.82
CA CYS A 274 -17.63 8.97 21.61
C CYS A 274 -16.34 8.45 20.94
N TYR A 275 -15.28 8.26 21.72
CA TYR A 275 -14.00 7.72 21.24
C TYR A 275 -14.15 6.31 20.66
N ARG A 276 -14.78 5.39 21.39
CA ARG A 276 -14.98 4.00 20.92
C ARG A 276 -15.93 3.89 19.74
N LEU A 277 -16.91 4.80 19.63
CA LEU A 277 -17.80 4.87 18.47
C LEU A 277 -17.05 5.33 17.21
N ALA A 278 -16.28 6.41 17.32
CA ALA A 278 -15.44 6.93 16.25
C ALA A 278 -14.39 5.90 15.78
N GLU A 279 -13.66 5.30 16.71
CA GLU A 279 -12.70 4.21 16.45
C GLU A 279 -13.36 3.05 15.68
N LYS A 280 -14.59 2.67 16.06
CA LYS A 280 -15.31 1.55 15.44
C LYS A 280 -15.81 1.90 14.03
N PHE A 281 -16.22 3.14 13.75
CA PHE A 281 -16.52 3.55 12.38
C PHE A 281 -15.30 3.42 11.46
N VAL A 282 -14.13 3.94 11.89
CA VAL A 282 -12.87 3.78 11.13
C VAL A 282 -12.52 2.29 10.98
N LYS A 283 -12.69 1.48 12.03
CA LYS A 283 -12.45 0.02 11.99
C LYS A 283 -13.39 -0.71 11.01
N GLN A 284 -14.63 -0.27 10.81
CA GLN A 284 -15.49 -0.81 9.75
C GLN A 284 -15.01 -0.43 8.35
N GLY A 285 -14.43 0.77 8.16
CA GLY A 285 -13.71 1.12 6.94
C GLY A 285 -12.55 0.17 6.67
N GLU A 286 -11.74 -0.06 7.70
CA GLU A 286 -10.52 -0.87 7.68
C GLU A 286 -10.75 -2.38 7.40
N GLU A 287 -11.89 -2.94 7.84
CA GLU A 287 -12.17 -4.39 7.77
C GLU A 287 -13.31 -4.72 6.78
N GLU A 288 -14.49 -4.16 7.02
CA GLU A 288 -15.72 -4.50 6.30
C GLU A 288 -15.75 -3.85 4.92
N VAL A 289 -15.54 -2.52 4.84
CA VAL A 289 -15.52 -1.80 3.56
C VAL A 289 -14.33 -2.25 2.71
N ALA A 290 -13.20 -2.59 3.33
CA ALA A 290 -12.02 -3.14 2.68
C ALA A 290 -12.30 -4.47 1.93
N SER A 291 -13.29 -5.25 2.36
CA SER A 291 -13.70 -6.51 1.70
C SER A 291 -14.99 -6.37 0.89
N HIS A 292 -15.90 -5.50 1.31
CA HIS A 292 -17.21 -5.27 0.70
C HIS A 292 -17.40 -3.77 0.43
N HIS A 293 -16.83 -3.27 -0.68
CA HIS A 293 -16.82 -1.83 -1.01
C HIS A 293 -18.19 -1.14 -0.93
N LYS A 294 -19.29 -1.87 -1.21
CA LYS A 294 -20.68 -1.36 -1.15
C LYS A 294 -21.18 -1.06 0.28
N ALA A 295 -20.57 -1.65 1.32
CA ALA A 295 -20.89 -1.36 2.71
C ALA A 295 -20.58 0.10 3.08
N ALA A 296 -19.62 0.74 2.39
CA ALA A 296 -19.22 2.13 2.61
C ALA A 296 -20.41 3.08 2.73
N PHE A 297 -21.38 3.00 1.82
CA PHE A 297 -22.53 3.91 1.76
C PHE A 297 -23.47 3.76 2.96
N HIS A 298 -23.68 2.53 3.44
CA HIS A 298 -24.55 2.21 4.58
C HIS A 298 -23.92 2.70 5.90
N ILE A 299 -22.62 2.45 6.08
CA ILE A 299 -21.85 2.89 7.25
C ILE A 299 -21.73 4.42 7.24
N ALA A 300 -21.42 5.01 6.08
CA ALA A 300 -21.30 6.45 5.91
C ALA A 300 -22.60 7.22 6.19
N ALA A 301 -23.77 6.68 5.80
CA ALA A 301 -25.05 7.30 6.11
C ALA A 301 -25.26 7.46 7.62
N VAL A 302 -25.04 6.38 8.39
CA VAL A 302 -25.15 6.41 9.86
C VAL A 302 -24.07 7.30 10.48
N ALA A 303 -22.82 7.21 10.01
CA ALA A 303 -21.72 8.03 10.49
C ALA A 303 -21.96 9.54 10.25
N SER A 304 -22.44 9.94 9.07
CA SER A 304 -22.82 11.32 8.75
C SER A 304 -23.94 11.83 9.65
N GLY A 305 -24.98 11.02 9.91
CA GLY A 305 -26.05 11.38 10.84
C GLY A 305 -25.57 11.54 12.28
N ILE A 306 -24.70 10.64 12.76
CA ILE A 306 -24.10 10.76 14.10
C ILE A 306 -23.18 11.98 14.18
N TRP A 307 -22.48 12.35 13.10
CA TRP A 307 -21.66 13.56 13.04
C TRP A 307 -22.54 14.84 13.08
N GLU A 308 -23.63 14.88 12.32
CA GLU A 308 -24.60 16.00 12.33
C GLU A 308 -25.20 16.19 13.74
N ALA A 309 -25.49 15.10 14.46
CA ALA A 309 -26.05 15.15 15.82
C ALA A 309 -24.99 15.35 16.93
N HIS A 310 -23.79 14.80 16.79
CA HIS A 310 -22.72 14.76 17.80
C HIS A 310 -21.36 15.11 17.17
N PRO A 311 -21.04 16.40 16.94
CA PRO A 311 -19.83 16.82 16.24
C PRO A 311 -18.52 16.26 16.83
N ARG A 312 -18.49 16.04 18.15
CA ARG A 312 -17.38 15.41 18.88
C ARG A 312 -17.00 14.02 18.35
N VAL A 313 -17.98 13.22 17.92
CA VAL A 313 -17.72 11.89 17.31
C VAL A 313 -17.05 12.06 15.94
N GLY A 314 -17.38 13.11 15.21
CA GLY A 314 -16.78 13.45 13.92
C GLY A 314 -15.32 13.93 14.02
N GLU A 315 -15.02 14.79 15.00
CA GLU A 315 -13.63 15.19 15.31
C GLU A 315 -12.75 13.96 15.63
N LEU A 316 -13.26 13.06 16.48
CA LEU A 316 -12.58 11.84 16.86
C LEU A 316 -12.48 10.85 15.68
N PHE A 317 -13.48 10.80 14.80
CA PHE A 317 -13.43 10.00 13.57
C PHE A 317 -12.29 10.46 12.67
N LEU A 318 -12.14 11.77 12.45
CA LEU A 318 -11.01 12.33 11.71
C LEU A 318 -9.69 12.01 12.41
N ALA A 319 -9.58 12.17 13.73
CA ALA A 319 -8.36 11.84 14.47
C ALA A 319 -7.95 10.36 14.32
N HIS A 320 -8.89 9.44 14.47
CA HIS A 320 -8.66 8.00 14.24
C HIS A 320 -8.29 7.68 12.79
N LEU A 321 -9.00 8.28 11.82
CA LEU A 321 -8.76 8.08 10.39
C LEU A 321 -7.36 8.58 10.02
N HIS A 322 -6.99 9.79 10.44
CA HIS A 322 -5.69 10.39 10.14
C HIS A 322 -4.52 9.63 10.79
N LYS A 323 -4.75 9.03 11.97
CA LYS A 323 -3.75 8.20 12.66
C LYS A 323 -3.57 6.82 12.00
N LYS A 324 -4.65 6.20 11.52
CA LYS A 324 -4.60 4.88 10.86
C LYS A 324 -4.31 4.95 9.36
N CYS A 325 -4.65 6.06 8.71
CA CYS A 325 -4.54 6.31 7.28
C CYS A 325 -4.02 7.75 7.08
N PRO A 326 -2.70 8.01 7.18
CA PRO A 326 -2.14 9.34 7.00
C PRO A 326 -2.45 9.95 5.61
N TYR A 327 -2.68 9.07 4.63
CA TYR A 327 -3.11 9.39 3.27
C TYR A 327 -4.50 10.06 3.17
N ALA A 328 -5.29 10.07 4.25
CA ALA A 328 -6.52 10.86 4.34
C ALA A 328 -6.26 12.37 4.56
N VAL A 329 -5.03 12.78 4.89
CA VAL A 329 -4.62 14.17 5.15
C VAL A 329 -3.72 14.75 4.04
N PRO A 330 -3.59 14.06 2.89
CA PRO A 330 -2.45 14.15 1.98
C PRO A 330 -1.16 14.69 2.62
N PHE A 331 -0.66 13.92 3.59
CA PHE A 331 0.64 14.18 4.21
C PHE A 331 1.43 12.88 4.26
N TYR A 332 2.61 12.90 3.66
CA TYR A 332 3.58 11.80 3.76
C TYR A 332 4.60 12.17 4.85
N PRO A 333 4.62 11.48 6.01
CA PRO A 333 5.69 11.64 6.98
C PRO A 333 7.03 11.33 6.30
N ALA A 334 7.96 12.28 6.29
CA ALA A 334 9.32 12.00 5.83
C ALA A 334 10.03 11.10 6.86
N TYR A 335 10.86 10.17 6.39
CA TYR A 335 11.76 9.43 7.26
C TYR A 335 12.70 10.40 7.98
N LYS A 336 12.91 10.18 9.27
CA LYS A 336 13.85 10.94 10.08
C LYS A 336 15.00 10.03 10.45
N GLU A 337 16.23 10.49 10.22
CA GLU A 337 17.42 9.79 10.66
C GLU A 337 17.37 9.56 12.19
N GLY A 338 17.72 8.34 12.61
CA GLY A 338 17.62 7.90 14.00
C GLY A 338 16.26 7.34 14.45
N THR A 339 15.19 7.46 13.65
CA THR A 339 13.92 6.77 13.94
C THR A 339 14.02 5.29 13.51
N PRO A 340 13.72 4.31 14.37
CA PRO A 340 13.69 2.89 13.99
C PRO A 340 12.77 2.64 12.80
N PHE A 341 13.18 1.79 11.86
CA PHE A 341 12.43 1.56 10.62
C PHE A 341 10.99 1.08 10.87
N GLU A 342 10.77 0.24 11.88
CA GLU A 342 9.42 -0.17 12.29
C GLU A 342 8.54 0.99 12.77
N GLU A 343 9.11 1.97 13.49
CA GLU A 343 8.37 3.14 13.96
C GLU A 343 7.96 4.01 12.76
N TYR A 344 8.85 4.14 11.77
CA TYR A 344 8.50 4.77 10.50
C TYR A 344 7.41 4.02 9.74
N GLN A 345 7.44 2.68 9.69
CA GLN A 345 6.36 1.89 9.10
C GLN A 345 5.02 2.10 9.85
N ARG A 346 5.03 2.14 11.18
CA ARG A 346 3.85 2.49 11.99
C ARG A 346 3.34 3.91 11.70
N LEU A 347 4.22 4.88 11.47
CA LEU A 347 3.86 6.25 11.06
C LEU A 347 3.23 6.32 9.66
N LEU A 348 3.63 5.44 8.74
CA LEU A 348 2.98 5.26 7.43
C LEU A 348 1.64 4.50 7.53
N GLY A 349 1.27 4.01 8.72
CA GLY A 349 0.02 3.31 8.98
C GLY A 349 0.07 1.79 8.79
N TYR A 350 1.26 1.20 8.60
CA TYR A 350 1.43 -0.26 8.59
C TYR A 350 1.19 -0.82 10.00
N ARG A 351 0.54 -1.98 10.06
CA ARG A 351 0.58 -2.86 11.23
C ARG A 351 1.94 -3.54 11.25
N VAL A 352 2.61 -3.50 12.41
CA VAL A 352 3.89 -4.16 12.66
C VAL A 352 3.74 -5.01 13.91
N GLU A 353 3.73 -6.33 13.73
CA GLU A 353 3.60 -7.35 14.77
C GLU A 353 4.91 -8.15 14.82
N ASP A 354 5.48 -8.37 16.00
CA ASP A 354 6.76 -9.07 16.21
C ASP A 354 7.91 -8.59 15.30
N SER A 355 8.01 -7.27 15.08
CA SER A 355 8.97 -6.59 14.20
C SER A 355 8.76 -6.84 12.69
N VAL A 356 7.69 -7.53 12.29
CA VAL A 356 7.31 -7.80 10.90
C VAL A 356 6.15 -6.89 10.50
N ALA A 357 6.33 -6.14 9.42
CA ALA A 357 5.27 -5.33 8.83
C ALA A 357 4.29 -6.19 8.02
N GLU A 358 3.01 -5.82 8.02
CA GLU A 358 1.98 -6.48 7.20
C GLU A 358 2.30 -6.39 5.69
N GLN A 359 1.82 -7.35 4.91
CA GLN A 359 2.05 -7.39 3.47
C GLN A 359 1.38 -6.21 2.74
N GLN A 360 2.01 -5.76 1.65
CA GLN A 360 1.63 -4.56 0.91
C GLN A 360 0.19 -4.61 0.37
N ASP A 361 -0.29 -5.76 -0.05
CA ASP A 361 -1.66 -5.98 -0.53
C ASP A 361 -2.69 -5.86 0.61
N ILE A 362 -2.41 -6.45 1.78
CA ILE A 362 -3.23 -6.35 3.00
C ILE A 362 -3.30 -4.87 3.45
N PHE A 363 -2.15 -4.20 3.52
CA PHE A 363 -2.04 -2.78 3.82
C PHE A 363 -2.87 -1.93 2.86
N LEU A 364 -2.67 -2.07 1.55
CA LEU A 364 -3.40 -1.32 0.52
C LEU A 364 -4.91 -1.58 0.61
N LYS A 365 -5.33 -2.82 0.89
CA LYS A 365 -6.74 -3.18 1.07
C LYS A 365 -7.36 -2.46 2.28
N ARG A 366 -6.66 -2.37 3.42
CA ARG A 366 -7.11 -1.57 4.59
C ARG A 366 -7.22 -0.08 4.26
N MET A 367 -6.20 0.49 3.60
CA MET A 367 -6.18 1.91 3.22
C MET A 367 -7.30 2.25 2.21
N SER A 368 -7.51 1.37 1.23
CA SER A 368 -8.62 1.43 0.27
C SER A 368 -9.97 1.51 0.99
N GLY A 369 -10.25 0.58 1.92
CA GLY A 369 -11.50 0.55 2.67
C GLY A 369 -11.75 1.81 3.50
N MET A 370 -10.71 2.34 4.16
CA MET A 370 -10.78 3.59 4.92
C MET A 370 -11.03 4.82 4.03
N ILE A 371 -10.34 4.94 2.89
CA ILE A 371 -10.56 6.04 1.93
C ILE A 371 -11.92 5.94 1.23
N ARG A 372 -12.40 4.74 0.91
CA ARG A 372 -13.76 4.49 0.39
C ARG A 372 -14.83 4.92 1.40
N LEU A 373 -14.66 4.59 2.68
CA LEU A 373 -15.58 5.06 3.73
C LEU A 373 -15.55 6.59 3.87
N TYR A 374 -14.37 7.20 3.87
CA TYR A 374 -14.23 8.66 3.91
C TYR A 374 -14.90 9.35 2.72
N ALA A 375 -14.65 8.85 1.49
CA ALA A 375 -15.27 9.33 0.25
C ALA A 375 -16.80 9.16 0.24
N ALA A 376 -17.33 8.14 0.93
CA ALA A 376 -18.77 7.97 1.12
C ALA A 376 -19.32 8.98 2.15
N ILE A 377 -18.63 9.22 3.28
CA ILE A 377 -19.07 10.18 4.31
C ILE A 377 -19.16 11.59 3.74
N ILE A 378 -18.16 12.08 2.99
CA ILE A 378 -18.13 13.48 2.52
C ILE A 378 -19.24 13.85 1.52
N GLN A 379 -19.93 12.87 0.95
CA GLN A 379 -20.98 13.09 -0.07
C GLN A 379 -22.39 12.69 0.40
N ILE A 380 -22.51 11.81 1.41
CA ILE A 380 -23.80 11.31 1.91
C ILE A 380 -24.20 12.15 3.10
N ARG A 381 -25.36 12.81 3.02
CA ARG A 381 -26.02 13.41 4.18
C ARG A 381 -27.09 12.48 4.73
N TRP A 382 -27.31 12.51 6.05
CA TRP A 382 -28.40 11.79 6.69
C TRP A 382 -29.77 12.30 6.21
N PRO A 383 -30.62 11.46 5.58
CA PRO A 383 -31.84 11.93 4.92
C PRO A 383 -32.94 12.39 5.89
N PHE A 384 -32.83 12.04 7.18
CA PHE A 384 -33.75 12.46 8.24
C PHE A 384 -33.17 13.58 9.12
N GLY A 385 -32.04 14.19 8.73
CA GLY A 385 -31.38 15.28 9.46
C GLY A 385 -31.97 16.67 9.18
N THR A 386 -31.79 17.61 10.11
CA THR A 386 -32.40 18.95 10.06
C THR A 386 -31.46 20.08 9.62
N GLN A 387 -30.12 19.95 9.71
CA GLN A 387 -29.18 21.11 9.67
C GLN A 387 -28.93 21.77 8.30
N GLN A 388 -29.46 21.24 7.20
CA GLN A 388 -29.12 21.60 5.81
C GLN A 388 -27.66 21.30 5.38
N SER A 389 -26.67 21.92 6.03
CA SER A 389 -25.24 21.79 5.74
C SER A 389 -24.67 20.42 6.16
N HIS A 390 -23.72 19.89 5.39
CA HIS A 390 -22.99 18.68 5.75
C HIS A 390 -21.77 19.01 6.64
N PRO A 391 -21.56 18.35 7.79
CA PRO A 391 -20.51 18.75 8.75
C PRO A 391 -19.08 18.60 8.22
N HIS A 392 -18.86 17.73 7.23
CA HIS A 392 -17.55 17.53 6.58
C HIS A 392 -17.74 17.23 5.09
N GLY A 393 -18.20 18.23 4.32
CA GLY A 393 -18.72 18.05 2.95
C GLY A 393 -17.70 17.86 1.82
N LEU A 394 -18.20 17.85 0.58
CA LEU A 394 -17.44 17.69 -0.66
C LEU A 394 -16.31 18.72 -0.88
N ASN A 395 -16.28 19.83 -0.15
CA ASN A 395 -15.17 20.78 -0.11
C ASN A 395 -13.89 20.15 0.44
N HIS A 396 -14.03 19.22 1.40
CA HIS A 396 -12.89 18.45 1.92
C HIS A 396 -12.41 17.40 0.91
N GLY A 397 -13.30 16.86 0.07
CA GLY A 397 -12.93 15.97 -1.03
C GLY A 397 -12.16 16.67 -2.15
N TRP A 398 -12.61 17.86 -2.55
CA TRP A 398 -11.86 18.73 -3.47
C TRP A 398 -10.48 19.07 -2.90
N THR A 399 -10.42 19.46 -1.62
CA THR A 399 -9.17 19.79 -0.93
C THR A 399 -8.22 18.61 -0.89
N TRP A 400 -8.72 17.42 -0.53
CA TRP A 400 -7.96 16.16 -0.52
C TRP A 400 -7.35 15.88 -1.91
N MET A 401 -8.17 15.88 -2.96
CA MET A 401 -7.67 15.57 -4.31
C MET A 401 -6.69 16.62 -4.82
N ALA A 402 -6.96 17.91 -4.58
CA ALA A 402 -6.04 18.99 -4.93
C ALA A 402 -4.70 18.89 -4.16
N GLN A 403 -4.70 18.51 -2.88
CA GLN A 403 -3.47 18.36 -2.11
C GLN A 403 -2.67 17.12 -2.56
N THR A 404 -3.34 15.98 -2.78
CA THR A 404 -2.70 14.76 -3.32
C THR A 404 -2.02 15.03 -4.67
N LEU A 405 -2.69 15.70 -5.61
CA LEU A 405 -2.13 15.97 -6.94
C LEU A 405 -1.00 17.02 -6.96
N ASN A 406 -0.82 17.78 -5.86
CA ASN A 406 0.26 18.76 -5.69
C ASN A 406 1.51 18.19 -5.00
N MET A 407 1.53 16.91 -4.63
CA MET A 407 2.70 16.21 -4.09
C MET A 407 3.33 15.30 -5.15
N GLU A 408 4.45 14.65 -4.84
CA GLU A 408 4.92 13.50 -5.61
C GLU A 408 4.12 12.25 -5.26
N PRO A 409 3.76 11.39 -6.23
CA PRO A 409 3.07 10.15 -5.94
C PRO A 409 3.98 9.15 -5.22
N LEU A 410 3.38 8.37 -4.33
CA LEU A 410 3.94 7.12 -3.82
C LEU A 410 3.50 5.92 -4.69
N VAL A 411 4.46 5.03 -5.00
CA VAL A 411 4.27 3.76 -5.71
C VAL A 411 3.16 2.94 -5.05
N ASP A 412 2.29 2.32 -5.87
CA ASP A 412 1.06 1.61 -5.52
C ASP A 412 -0.01 2.40 -4.75
N VAL A 413 0.35 3.04 -3.64
CA VAL A 413 -0.55 3.73 -2.70
C VAL A 413 -1.32 4.83 -3.42
N THR A 414 -0.64 5.73 -4.13
CA THR A 414 -1.29 6.92 -4.67
C THR A 414 -2.24 6.58 -5.81
N ALA A 415 -1.86 5.63 -6.68
CA ALA A 415 -2.72 5.13 -7.75
C ALA A 415 -3.97 4.42 -7.19
N THR A 416 -3.79 3.55 -6.20
CA THR A 416 -4.88 2.81 -5.54
C THR A 416 -5.87 3.77 -4.89
N LEU A 417 -5.40 4.68 -4.02
CA LEU A 417 -6.29 5.56 -3.28
C LEU A 417 -6.98 6.61 -4.16
N LEU A 418 -6.32 7.10 -5.23
CA LEU A 418 -6.99 7.96 -6.23
C LEU A 418 -8.09 7.22 -6.98
N PHE A 419 -7.86 5.96 -7.38
CA PHE A 419 -8.89 5.12 -8.03
C PHE A 419 -10.09 4.91 -7.10
N ASP A 420 -9.83 4.47 -5.86
CA ASP A 420 -10.86 4.15 -4.87
C ASP A 420 -11.70 5.37 -4.49
N PHE A 421 -11.06 6.52 -4.29
CA PHE A 421 -11.73 7.78 -3.99
C PHE A 421 -12.60 8.27 -5.15
N LEU A 422 -12.09 8.21 -6.38
CA LEU A 422 -12.83 8.62 -7.58
C LEU A 422 -13.99 7.69 -7.91
N GLU A 423 -13.84 6.36 -7.73
CA GLU A 423 -14.91 5.40 -7.91
C GLU A 423 -16.09 5.68 -6.96
N VAL A 424 -15.80 6.06 -5.71
CA VAL A 424 -16.84 6.31 -4.70
C VAL A 424 -17.46 7.72 -4.82
N CYS A 425 -16.68 8.79 -4.95
CA CYS A 425 -17.20 10.17 -4.87
C CYS A 425 -17.01 11.03 -6.13
N GLY A 426 -16.36 10.52 -7.18
CA GLY A 426 -16.11 11.27 -8.41
C GLY A 426 -17.38 11.79 -9.10
N ASN A 427 -18.48 11.03 -9.02
CA ASN A 427 -19.81 11.47 -9.50
C ASN A 427 -20.35 12.68 -8.73
N ALA A 428 -20.20 12.71 -7.41
CA ALA A 428 -20.66 13.82 -6.57
C ALA A 428 -19.78 15.07 -6.77
N LEU A 429 -18.46 14.90 -6.84
CA LEU A 429 -17.51 15.98 -7.17
C LEU A 429 -17.77 16.56 -8.57
N LEU A 430 -18.06 15.71 -9.56
CA LEU A 430 -18.41 16.13 -10.91
C LEU A 430 -19.71 16.96 -10.95
N LYS A 431 -20.74 16.55 -10.22
CA LYS A 431 -22.00 17.33 -10.12
C LYS A 431 -21.79 18.68 -9.45
N GLN A 432 -20.99 18.72 -8.38
CA GLN A 432 -20.77 19.93 -7.58
C GLN A 432 -19.86 20.96 -8.27
N TYR A 433 -18.75 20.52 -8.87
CA TYR A 433 -17.68 21.40 -9.39
C TYR A 433 -17.57 21.42 -10.92
N GLN A 434 -18.30 20.54 -11.61
CA GLN A 434 -18.52 20.54 -13.07
C GLN A 434 -17.21 20.71 -13.87
N GLY A 435 -17.08 21.82 -14.62
CA GLY A 435 -15.90 22.11 -15.44
C GLY A 435 -14.59 22.20 -14.68
N GLN A 436 -14.60 22.59 -13.40
CA GLN A 436 -13.37 22.63 -12.59
C GLN A 436 -12.91 21.22 -12.22
N PHE A 437 -13.83 20.29 -11.95
CA PHE A 437 -13.50 18.89 -11.73
C PHE A 437 -12.97 18.21 -13.01
N TRP A 438 -13.54 18.53 -14.17
CA TRP A 438 -13.00 18.07 -15.46
C TRP A 438 -11.55 18.52 -15.70
N LYS A 439 -11.20 19.76 -15.32
CA LYS A 439 -9.81 20.23 -15.39
C LYS A 439 -8.89 19.43 -14.45
N MET A 440 -9.36 19.11 -13.24
CA MET A 440 -8.60 18.29 -12.29
C MET A 440 -8.43 16.83 -12.76
N LEU A 441 -9.44 16.25 -13.40
CA LEU A 441 -9.37 14.93 -14.04
C LEU A 441 -8.41 14.91 -15.23
N ARG A 442 -8.37 16.01 -16.02
CA ARG A 442 -7.42 16.17 -17.12
C ARG A 442 -5.99 16.32 -16.61
N LEU A 443 -5.76 17.16 -15.60
CA LEU A 443 -4.46 17.28 -14.90
C LEU A 443 -3.99 15.91 -14.39
N LEU A 444 -4.88 15.15 -13.74
CA LEU A 444 -4.59 13.80 -13.30
C LEU A 444 -4.17 12.91 -14.47
N LYS A 445 -4.95 12.86 -15.56
CA LYS A 445 -4.60 12.03 -16.72
C LYS A 445 -3.28 12.46 -17.38
N ASP A 446 -3.20 13.71 -17.82
CA ASP A 446 -2.22 14.16 -18.80
C ASP A 446 -0.86 14.53 -18.15
N GLU A 447 -0.86 14.92 -16.87
CA GLU A 447 0.36 15.32 -16.15
C GLU A 447 0.71 14.38 -14.96
N TYR A 448 -0.29 13.88 -14.23
CA TYR A 448 -0.03 13.11 -12.99
C TYR A 448 0.16 11.60 -13.23
N LEU A 449 -0.58 10.96 -14.14
CA LEU A 449 -0.34 9.55 -14.49
C LEU A 449 1.09 9.32 -15.01
N PRO A 450 1.67 10.14 -15.91
CA PRO A 450 3.07 10.00 -16.32
C PRO A 450 4.09 10.14 -15.17
N ARG A 451 3.74 10.86 -14.09
CA ARG A 451 4.59 10.92 -12.88
C ARG A 451 4.52 9.61 -12.09
N ILE A 452 3.35 8.97 -12.00
CA ILE A 452 3.21 7.64 -11.40
C ILE A 452 3.94 6.57 -12.23
N GLU A 453 3.86 6.65 -13.57
CA GLU A 453 4.56 5.73 -14.49
C GLU A 453 6.08 5.72 -14.25
N ARG A 454 6.71 6.89 -14.16
CA ARG A 454 8.17 7.02 -13.98
C ARG A 454 8.73 6.43 -12.68
N ILE A 455 7.88 6.15 -11.70
CA ILE A 455 8.28 5.59 -10.40
C ILE A 455 7.78 4.17 -10.16
N THR A 456 6.89 3.66 -11.01
CA THR A 456 6.25 2.35 -10.83
C THR A 456 6.94 1.32 -11.71
N SER A 457 7.47 0.25 -11.10
CA SER A 457 8.04 -0.88 -11.84
C SER A 457 6.96 -1.69 -12.57
N ASP A 458 7.30 -2.40 -13.65
CA ASP A 458 6.35 -3.23 -14.42
C ASP A 458 5.56 -4.20 -13.55
N ALA A 459 6.20 -4.77 -12.52
CA ALA A 459 5.56 -5.69 -11.56
C ALA A 459 4.46 -5.02 -10.70
N GLN A 460 4.48 -3.70 -10.55
CA GLN A 460 3.57 -2.91 -9.70
C GLN A 460 2.53 -2.10 -10.51
N MET A 461 2.54 -2.22 -11.84
CA MET A 461 1.64 -1.46 -12.73
C MET A 461 0.14 -1.73 -12.51
N GLY A 462 -0.23 -2.82 -11.83
CA GLY A 462 -1.63 -3.21 -11.62
C GLY A 462 -2.49 -2.15 -10.92
N SER A 463 -1.91 -1.32 -10.05
CA SER A 463 -2.59 -0.19 -9.38
C SER A 463 -2.84 0.97 -10.34
N LEU A 464 -1.84 1.32 -11.14
CA LEU A 464 -1.90 2.37 -12.14
C LEU A 464 -2.85 2.02 -13.31
N THR A 465 -2.83 0.77 -13.79
CA THR A 465 -3.69 0.30 -14.88
C THR A 465 -5.17 0.39 -14.52
N ARG A 466 -5.55 0.11 -13.25
CA ARG A 466 -6.92 0.30 -12.75
C ARG A 466 -7.35 1.77 -12.79
N LEU A 467 -6.47 2.69 -12.36
CA LEU A 467 -6.71 4.13 -12.41
C LEU A 467 -6.83 4.66 -13.85
N LYS A 468 -5.95 4.23 -14.76
CA LYS A 468 -6.04 4.52 -16.20
C LYS A 468 -7.38 4.10 -16.78
N PHE A 469 -7.77 2.84 -16.54
CA PHE A 469 -9.04 2.29 -17.03
C PHE A 469 -10.26 3.08 -16.53
N LEU A 470 -10.28 3.49 -15.25
CA LEU A 470 -11.33 4.35 -14.71
C LEU A 470 -11.38 5.71 -15.44
N LEU A 471 -10.24 6.37 -15.60
CA LEU A 471 -10.18 7.70 -16.19
C LEU A 471 -10.54 7.69 -17.68
N GLU A 472 -10.00 6.76 -18.45
CA GLU A 472 -10.18 6.73 -19.90
C GLU A 472 -11.53 6.09 -20.29
N VAL A 473 -11.81 4.89 -19.78
CA VAL A 473 -12.97 4.10 -20.23
C VAL A 473 -14.27 4.55 -19.57
N ARG A 474 -14.25 4.84 -18.26
CA ARG A 474 -15.47 5.20 -17.51
C ARG A 474 -15.76 6.69 -17.47
N ILE A 475 -14.74 7.54 -17.34
CA ILE A 475 -14.92 8.96 -17.06
C ILE A 475 -14.80 9.81 -18.34
N LEU A 476 -13.68 9.78 -19.06
CA LEU A 476 -13.41 10.71 -20.17
C LEU A 476 -14.18 10.37 -21.45
N ASN A 477 -14.54 9.11 -21.71
CA ASN A 477 -15.44 8.73 -22.80
C ASN A 477 -16.85 9.37 -22.69
N ILE A 478 -17.26 9.80 -21.50
CA ILE A 478 -18.51 10.57 -21.31
C ILE A 478 -18.39 11.95 -21.98
N GLN A 479 -17.20 12.57 -22.00
CA GLN A 479 -17.01 13.86 -22.71
C GLN A 479 -17.26 13.73 -24.21
N GLY A 480 -16.79 12.65 -24.85
CA GLY A 480 -17.01 12.41 -26.28
C GLY A 480 -18.50 12.30 -26.61
N THR A 481 -19.25 11.53 -25.82
CA THR A 481 -20.69 11.34 -26.03
C THR A 481 -21.53 12.55 -25.65
N ASP A 482 -21.22 13.29 -24.59
CA ASP A 482 -21.96 14.51 -24.22
C ASP A 482 -21.60 15.74 -25.08
N HIS A 483 -20.35 15.88 -25.56
CA HIS A 483 -20.04 16.90 -26.57
C HIS A 483 -20.70 16.57 -27.92
N MET A 484 -20.75 15.30 -28.33
CA MET A 484 -21.54 14.89 -29.50
C MET A 484 -23.02 15.17 -29.29
N LYS A 485 -23.63 14.77 -28.16
CA LYS A 485 -25.04 15.08 -27.86
C LYS A 485 -25.33 16.58 -27.85
N LYS A 486 -24.48 17.40 -27.23
CA LYS A 486 -24.64 18.87 -27.25
C LYS A 486 -24.47 19.45 -28.65
N ARG A 487 -23.48 19.02 -29.44
CA ARG A 487 -23.36 19.41 -30.85
C ARG A 487 -24.57 18.97 -31.67
N MET A 488 -25.06 17.75 -31.46
CA MET A 488 -26.24 17.22 -32.15
C MET A 488 -27.51 18.00 -31.77
N TYR A 489 -27.70 18.36 -30.50
CA TYR A 489 -28.81 19.22 -30.06
C TYR A 489 -28.74 20.63 -30.68
N VAL A 490 -27.53 21.22 -30.75
CA VAL A 490 -27.31 22.51 -31.43
C VAL A 490 -27.56 22.38 -32.93
N CYS A 491 -27.09 21.33 -33.60
CA CYS A 491 -27.37 21.10 -35.03
C CYS A 491 -28.86 20.85 -35.29
N MET A 492 -29.55 20.05 -34.46
CA MET A 492 -30.99 19.79 -34.59
C MET A 492 -31.84 21.05 -34.39
N SER A 493 -31.45 21.93 -33.46
CA SER A 493 -32.14 23.23 -33.24
C SER A 493 -31.83 24.28 -34.30
N HIS A 494 -30.74 24.13 -35.08
CA HIS A 494 -30.53 24.92 -36.29
C HIS A 494 -31.28 24.32 -37.49
N ALA A 495 -31.29 22.98 -37.63
CA ALA A 495 -32.00 22.28 -38.70
C ALA A 495 -33.53 22.45 -38.63
N SER A 496 -34.11 22.60 -37.43
CA SER A 496 -35.53 22.92 -37.26
C SER A 496 -35.93 24.31 -37.78
N ASN A 497 -34.97 25.17 -38.12
CA ASN A 497 -35.19 26.48 -38.72
C ASN A 497 -34.90 26.51 -40.24
N SER A 498 -34.61 25.37 -40.87
CA SER A 498 -34.31 25.27 -42.31
C SER A 498 -34.96 24.03 -42.93
N GLU A 499 -35.99 24.22 -43.76
CA GLU A 499 -36.82 23.14 -44.32
C GLU A 499 -36.08 22.15 -45.25
N ASN A 500 -34.81 22.40 -45.60
CA ASN A 500 -34.05 21.63 -46.58
C ASN A 500 -33.07 20.57 -46.01
N CYS A 501 -32.91 20.41 -44.69
CA CYS A 501 -31.91 19.49 -44.11
C CYS A 501 -32.41 18.07 -43.75
N PHE A 502 -33.66 17.72 -44.07
CA PHE A 502 -34.24 16.43 -43.66
C PHE A 502 -33.61 15.16 -44.31
N PRO A 503 -33.26 15.13 -45.61
CA PRO A 503 -32.79 13.90 -46.26
C PRO A 503 -31.43 13.41 -45.75
N GLU A 504 -30.47 14.32 -45.57
CA GLU A 504 -29.10 13.97 -45.13
C GLU A 504 -29.08 13.49 -43.68
N LEU A 505 -29.88 14.10 -42.80
CA LEU A 505 -29.99 13.71 -41.39
C LEU A 505 -30.53 12.28 -41.24
N MET A 506 -31.53 11.90 -42.05
CA MET A 506 -32.09 10.55 -42.05
C MET A 506 -31.11 9.50 -42.56
N CYS A 507 -30.29 9.83 -43.57
CA CYS A 507 -29.21 8.95 -44.05
C CYS A 507 -28.17 8.69 -42.94
N TYR A 508 -27.76 9.74 -42.22
CA TYR A 508 -26.79 9.63 -41.12
C TYR A 508 -27.32 8.82 -39.92
N ILE A 509 -28.61 8.97 -39.59
CA ILE A 509 -29.28 8.18 -38.54
C ILE A 509 -29.41 6.70 -38.94
N SER A 510 -29.68 6.40 -40.21
CA SER A 510 -29.75 5.04 -40.73
C SER A 510 -28.40 4.30 -40.60
N HIS A 511 -27.29 4.95 -40.98
CA HIS A 511 -25.94 4.40 -40.79
C HIS A 511 -25.58 4.18 -39.31
N MET A 512 -26.01 5.07 -38.41
CA MET A 512 -25.81 4.92 -36.96
C MET A 512 -26.58 3.72 -36.37
N GLN A 513 -27.77 3.38 -36.88
CA GLN A 513 -28.52 2.21 -36.43
C GLN A 513 -27.94 0.87 -36.95
N GLN A 514 -27.21 0.88 -38.06
CA GLN A 514 -26.64 -0.33 -38.67
C GLN A 514 -25.19 -0.64 -38.24
N GLY A 515 -24.58 0.21 -37.39
CA GLY A 515 -23.26 -0.07 -36.78
C GLY A 515 -22.06 -0.05 -37.74
N THR A 516 -22.23 0.45 -38.97
CA THR A 516 -21.23 0.42 -40.04
C THR A 516 -20.56 1.77 -40.26
N LEU A 517 -19.69 2.18 -39.32
CA LEU A 517 -18.75 3.30 -39.54
C LEU A 517 -17.40 2.78 -40.01
N GLY A 518 -17.34 2.39 -41.28
CA GLY A 518 -16.13 2.00 -42.00
C GLY A 518 -16.06 2.64 -43.37
N ARG A 519 -15.20 3.65 -43.51
CA ARG A 519 -14.85 4.44 -44.71
C ARG A 519 -15.74 5.66 -45.02
N THR A 520 -15.08 6.82 -44.99
CA THR A 520 -15.31 8.02 -45.83
C THR A 520 -16.74 8.57 -45.96
N CYS A 521 -17.05 9.56 -45.14
CA CYS A 521 -17.68 10.79 -45.60
C CYS A 521 -16.76 11.97 -45.24
N LYS A 522 -16.69 12.99 -46.09
CA LYS A 522 -15.69 14.07 -46.05
C LYS A 522 -16.35 15.39 -45.69
#